data_AF-A0A434BTG0-F1
#
_entry.id   AF-A0A434BTG0-F1
#
_cell.length_a   1.000
_cell.length_b   1.000
_cell.length_c   1.000
_cell.angle_alpha   90.00
_cell.angle_beta   90.00
_cell.angle_gamma   90.00
#
_symmetry.space_group_name_H-M   'P 1'
#
loop_
_entity.id
_entity.type
_entity.pdbx_description
1 polymer ?
#
loop_
_entity_poly.entity_id
_entity_poly.type
_entity_poly.pdbx_seq_one_letter_code
_entity_poly.pdbx_strand_id
1 'polypeptide(L)' 'LRALDERGNVRALADVELEMIKLAIDHYNGQMSEVARRLGIGRSTLYRKLKEHGIDPETGRVDRLAS' A
#
# COMPACT_ATOMS: atom_id res chain seq x y z
N LEU A 1 2.31 -11.65 -2.07
CA LEU A 1 1.47 -11.74 -0.86
C LEU A 1 1.66 -13.07 -0.15
N ARG A 2 2.33 -13.04 0.99
CA ARG A 2 2.46 -14.16 1.93
C ARG A 2 1.96 -13.72 3.30
N ALA A 3 1.18 -14.57 3.99
CA ALA A 3 0.65 -14.25 5.31
C ALA A 3 1.69 -14.44 6.44
N LEU A 4 2.69 -15.29 6.20
CA LEU A 4 3.74 -15.62 7.15
C LEU A 4 5.05 -14.93 6.78
N ASP A 5 5.84 -14.58 7.78
CA ASP A 5 7.22 -14.10 7.65
C ASP A 5 8.19 -15.29 7.42
N GLU A 6 9.48 -14.99 7.28
CA GLU A 6 10.53 -15.98 7.04
C GLU A 6 10.74 -16.95 8.22
N ARG A 7 10.24 -16.59 9.41
CA ARG A 7 10.31 -17.39 10.64
C ARG A 7 9.02 -18.20 10.87
N GLY A 8 8.03 -18.07 9.99
CA GLY A 8 6.74 -18.74 10.10
C GLY A 8 5.72 -18.01 10.99
N ASN A 9 5.99 -16.79 11.45
CA ASN A 9 5.04 -16.01 12.24
C ASN A 9 4.06 -15.26 11.33
N VAL A 10 2.86 -15.01 11.85
CA VAL A 10 1.87 -14.17 11.17
C VAL A 10 2.41 -12.74 11.06
N ARG A 11 2.43 -12.20 9.85
CA ARG A 11 2.85 -10.81 9.60
C ARG A 11 1.86 -9.82 10.20
N ALA A 12 2.37 -8.65 10.56
CA ALA A 12 1.50 -7.57 11.00
C ALA A 12 0.51 -7.21 9.89
N LEU A 13 -0.75 -6.97 10.27
CA LEU A 13 -1.79 -6.60 9.33
C LEU A 13 -1.39 -5.35 8.53
N ALA A 14 -0.72 -4.39 9.17
CA ALA A 14 -0.19 -3.19 8.51
C ALA A 14 0.78 -3.51 7.37
N ASP A 15 1.66 -4.50 7.53
CA ASP A 15 2.63 -4.88 6.49
C ASP A 15 1.94 -5.56 5.30
N VAL A 16 0.97 -6.43 5.59
CA VAL A 16 0.18 -7.12 4.56
C VAL A 16 -0.70 -6.12 3.80
N GLU A 17 -1.32 -5.20 4.53
CA GLU A 17 -2.14 -4.13 3.96
C GLU A 17 -1.32 -3.22 3.06
N LEU A 18 -0.11 -2.82 3.48
CA LEU A 18 0.79 -2.00 2.68
C LEU A 18 1.24 -2.71 1.39
N GLU A 19 1.58 -4.00 1.47
CA GLU A 19 1.92 -4.80 0.29
C GLU A 19 0.73 -4.90 -0.67
N MET A 20 -0.49 -5.08 -0.14
CA MET A 20 -1.71 -5.11 -0.94
C MET A 20 -1.98 -3.77 -1.61
N ILE A 21 -1.77 -2.65 -0.91
CA ILE A 21 -1.90 -1.31 -1.48
C ILE A 21 -0.92 -1.11 -2.64
N LYS A 22 0.36 -1.46 -2.46
CA LYS A 22 1.39 -1.37 -3.51
C LYS A 22 1.05 -2.24 -4.72
N LEU A 23 0.62 -3.48 -4.47
CA LEU A 23 0.19 -4.40 -5.53
C LEU A 23 -0.99 -3.83 -6.32
N ALA A 24 -1.99 -3.27 -5.64
CA ALA A 24 -3.15 -2.68 -6.30
C ALA A 24 -2.76 -1.44 -7.11
N ILE A 25 -1.89 -0.56 -6.60
CA ILE A 25 -1.40 0.62 -7.33
C ILE A 25 -0.71 0.19 -8.63
N ASP A 26 0.18 -0.80 -8.56
CA ASP A 26 0.87 -1.33 -9.75
C ASP A 26 -0.12 -1.97 -10.73
N HIS A 27 -1.00 -2.86 -10.25
CA HIS A 27 -1.97 -3.57 -11.07
C HIS A 27 -2.98 -2.65 -11.77
N TYR A 28 -3.38 -1.56 -11.11
CA TYR A 28 -4.32 -0.57 -11.64
C TYR A 28 -3.60 0.67 -12.23
N ASN A 29 -2.30 0.58 -12.53
CA ASN A 29 -1.52 1.65 -13.18
C ASN A 29 -1.67 3.02 -12.52
N GLY A 30 -1.62 3.08 -11.19
CA GLY A 30 -1.72 4.34 -10.45
C GLY A 30 -3.14 4.95 -10.38
N GLN A 31 -4.19 4.28 -10.87
CA GLN A 31 -5.55 4.80 -10.82
C GLN A 31 -6.12 4.75 -9.38
N MET A 32 -5.77 5.74 -8.56
CA MET A 32 -6.06 5.77 -7.11
C MET A 32 -7.54 5.58 -6.76
N SER A 33 -8.46 6.10 -7.59
CA SER A 33 -9.90 5.89 -7.41
C SER A 33 -10.29 4.41 -7.59
N GLU A 34 -9.69 3.72 -8.57
CA GLU A 34 -9.92 2.29 -8.80
C GLU A 34 -9.26 1.44 -7.70
N VAL A 35 -8.03 1.80 -7.31
CA VAL A 35 -7.31 1.17 -6.19
C VAL A 35 -8.16 1.20 -4.92
N ALA A 36 -8.62 2.40 -4.51
CA ALA A 36 -9.43 2.57 -3.32
C ALA A 36 -10.74 1.76 -3.40
N ARG A 37 -11.43 1.80 -4.56
CA ARG A 37 -12.66 1.03 -4.81
C ARG A 37 -12.43 -0.47 -4.66
N ARG A 38 -11.34 -1.00 -5.23
CA ARG A 38 -11.01 -2.43 -5.24
C ARG A 38 -10.54 -2.94 -3.88
N LEU A 39 -9.87 -2.09 -3.11
CA LEU A 39 -9.47 -2.38 -1.73
C LEU A 39 -10.62 -2.18 -0.73
N GLY A 40 -11.77 -1.63 -1.15
CA GLY A 40 -12.91 -1.39 -0.28
C GLY A 40 -12.68 -0.29 0.76
N ILE A 41 -11.77 0.65 0.48
CA ILE A 41 -11.44 1.76 1.38
C ILE A 41 -11.73 3.12 0.72
N GLY A 42 -11.97 4.14 1.53
CA GLY A 42 -12.05 5.51 1.03
C GLY A 42 -10.71 6.01 0.50
N ARG A 43 -10.72 6.90 -0.51
CA ARG A 43 -9.49 7.53 -1.03
C ARG A 43 -8.69 8.23 0.07
N SER A 44 -9.35 8.94 0.98
CA SER A 44 -8.69 9.60 2.13
C SER A 44 -7.91 8.61 3.00
N THR A 45 -8.46 7.41 3.23
CA THR A 45 -7.78 6.34 3.96
C THR A 45 -6.58 5.80 3.19
N LEU A 46 -6.71 5.62 1.87
CA LEU A 46 -5.60 5.21 1.01
C LEU A 46 -4.43 6.22 1.09
N TYR A 47 -4.71 7.50 0.85
CA TYR A 47 -3.68 8.55 0.90
C TYR A 47 -3.04 8.67 2.28
N ARG A 48 -3.82 8.54 3.37
CA ARG A 48 -3.28 8.57 4.73
C ARG A 48 -2.28 7.44 4.96
N LYS A 49 -2.60 6.21 4.55
CA LYS A 49 -1.69 5.06 4.68
C LYS A 49 -0.42 5.24 3.85
N LEU A 50 -0.54 5.73 2.61
CA LEU A 50 0.62 6.00 1.76
C LEU A 50 1.55 7.03 2.42
N LYS A 51 0.99 8.11 2.97
CA LYS A 51 1.76 9.13 3.70
C LYS A 51 2.43 8.58 4.96
N GLU A 52 1.73 7.77 5.77
CA GLU A 52 2.28 7.12 6.96
C GLU A 52 3.48 6.23 6.66
N HIS A 53 3.53 5.66 5.44
CA HIS A 53 4.62 4.81 4.97
C HIS A 53 5.62 5.52 4.06
N GLY A 54 5.54 6.85 3.91
CA GLY A 54 6.44 7.63 3.06
C GLY A 54 6.37 7.23 1.59
N ILE A 55 5.20 6.84 1.09
CA ILE A 55 4.98 6.44 -0.30
C ILE A 55 4.33 7.59 -1.05
N ASP A 56 4.94 7.95 -2.18
CA ASP A 56 4.37 8.89 -3.12
C ASP A 56 3.12 8.27 -3.77
N PRO A 57 1.95 8.89 -3.61
CA PRO A 57 0.71 8.35 -4.15
C PRO A 57 0.63 8.38 -5.67
N GLU A 58 1.40 9.21 -6.36
CA GLU A 58 1.39 9.25 -7.84
C GLU A 58 2.16 8.07 -8.44
N THR A 59 3.21 7.61 -7.75
CA THR A 59 4.13 6.59 -8.28
C THR A 59 4.07 5.26 -7.53
N GLY A 60 3.46 5.21 -6.34
CA GLY A 60 3.47 4.04 -5.46
C GLY A 60 4.86 3.69 -4.92
N ARG A 61 5.85 4.57 -5.12
CA ARG A 61 7.24 4.37 -4.71
C ARG A 61 7.49 5.02 -3.35
N VAL A 62 8.38 4.40 -2.57
CA VAL A 62 8.88 5.03 -1.34
C VAL A 62 9.63 6.29 -1.75
N ASP A 63 9.22 7.41 -1.19
CA ASP A 63 9.84 8.70 -1.40
C ASP A 63 11.22 8.69 -0.76
N ARG A 64 12.26 8.55 -1.60
CA ARG A 64 13.66 8.56 -1.17
C ARG A 64 14.17 9.97 -0.85
N LEU A 65 13.33 11.01 -0.98
CA LEU A 65 13.70 12.40 -0.69
C LEU A 65 13.51 12.77 0.79
N ALA A 66 12.86 11.92 1.60
CA ALA A 66 12.83 12.07 3.05
C ALA A 66 14.15 11.54 3.66
N SER A 67 15.23 12.29 3.49
CA SER A 67 16.48 12.17 4.27
C SER A 67 16.78 13.49 4.96
#